data_AF-A0A939DS23-F1
#
_entry.id   AF-A0A939DS23-F1
#
_cell.length_a   1.000
_cell.length_b   1.000
_cell.length_c   1.000
_cell.angle_alpha   90.00
_cell.angle_beta   90.00
_cell.angle_gamma   90.00
#
_symmetry.space_group_name_H-M   'P 1'
#
loop_
_entity.id
_entity.type
_entity.pdbx_description
1 polymer ?
#
loop_
_entity_poly.entity_id
_entity_poly.type
_entity_poly.pdbx_seq_one_letter_code
_entity_poly.pdbx_strand_id
1 'polypeptide(L)'
;HKVFSADQVRDHEAQAAKQSGLSLYELMESAGAAGFDALRLHYPDAQRILVLCGQGNNAGDGFVVARLAKQAGLHVELILLGDPARFSPDTKEAYHRWQTQGGNVSPWPHAINAIDV
;
A
#
# COMPACT_ATOMS: atom_id res chain seq x y z
N HIS A 1 22.94 -3.93 -7.33
CA HIS A 1 21.49 -3.68 -7.21
C HIS A 1 21.28 -2.21 -6.85
N LYS A 2 20.46 -1.47 -7.60
CA LYS A 2 20.09 -0.09 -7.23
C LYS A 2 18.78 -0.15 -6.45
N VAL A 3 18.85 0.16 -5.16
CA VAL A 3 17.67 0.39 -4.31
C VAL A 3 17.42 1.89 -4.37
N PHE A 4 16.30 2.29 -4.96
CA PHE A 4 15.90 3.70 -5.05
C PHE A 4 15.22 4.11 -3.74
N SER A 5 15.49 5.32 -3.26
CA SER A 5 14.71 5.87 -2.16
C SER A 5 13.27 6.17 -2.61
N ALA A 6 12.31 6.20 -1.67
CA ALA A 6 10.92 6.54 -1.99
C ALA A 6 10.79 7.91 -2.70
N ASP A 7 11.67 8.87 -2.39
CA ASP A 7 11.74 10.16 -3.07
C ASP A 7 12.29 10.05 -4.51
N GLN A 8 13.26 9.16 -4.77
CA GLN A 8 13.77 8.92 -6.12
C GLN A 8 12.76 8.20 -7.00
N VAL A 9 12.00 7.25 -6.45
CA VAL A 9 10.89 6.60 -7.16
C VAL A 9 9.83 7.65 -7.53
N ARG A 10 9.47 8.56 -6.61
CA ARG A 10 8.50 9.63 -6.86
C ARG A 10 8.86 10.53 -8.05
N ASP A 11 10.11 10.96 -8.15
CA ASP A 11 10.55 11.84 -9.25
C ASP A 11 10.59 11.09 -10.60
N HIS A 12 10.85 9.79 -10.58
CA HIS A 12 10.84 8.95 -11.78
C HIS A 12 9.45 8.44 -12.17
N GLU A 13 8.51 8.30 -11.23
CA GLU A 13 7.13 7.85 -11.47
C GLU A 13 6.36 8.82 -12.35
N ALA A 14 6.49 10.12 -12.13
CA ALA A 14 5.85 11.12 -12.98
C ALA A 14 6.34 11.05 -14.44
N GLN A 15 7.64 10.78 -14.64
CA GLN A 15 8.20 10.56 -15.98
C GLN A 15 7.76 9.22 -16.57
N ALA A 16 7.77 8.15 -15.78
CA ALA A 16 7.34 6.82 -16.22
C ALA A 16 5.86 6.81 -16.62
N ALA A 17 4.99 7.43 -15.83
CA ALA A 17 3.57 7.61 -16.11
C ALA A 17 3.37 8.35 -17.44
N LYS A 18 4.06 9.49 -17.61
CA LYS A 18 4.00 10.28 -18.84
C LYS A 18 4.51 9.53 -20.07
N GLN A 19 5.54 8.69 -19.92
CA GLN A 19 6.10 7.90 -21.02
C GLN A 19 5.24 6.68 -21.38
N SER A 20 4.50 6.13 -20.42
CA SER A 20 3.61 4.97 -20.61
C SER A 20 2.16 5.32 -20.93
N GLY A 21 1.77 6.60 -20.81
CA GLY A 21 0.39 7.05 -20.99
C GLY A 21 -0.55 6.68 -19.83
N LEU A 22 0.02 6.18 -18.73
CA LEU A 22 -0.71 5.81 -17.52
C LEU A 22 -0.74 6.97 -16.53
N SER A 23 -1.77 6.99 -15.69
CA SER A 23 -1.85 7.83 -14.50
C SER A 23 -0.95 7.30 -13.39
N LEU A 24 -0.61 8.16 -12.43
CA LEU A 24 0.13 7.75 -11.21
C LEU A 24 -0.65 6.71 -10.41
N TYR A 25 -1.97 6.84 -10.36
CA TYR A 25 -2.84 5.84 -9.74
C TYR A 25 -2.75 4.45 -10.42
N GLU A 26 -2.71 4.39 -11.75
CA GLU A 26 -2.56 3.12 -12.46
C GLU A 26 -1.20 2.46 -12.20
N LEU A 27 -0.15 3.26 -12.04
CA LEU A 27 1.15 2.73 -11.61
C LEU A 27 1.09 2.16 -10.18
N MET A 28 0.43 2.84 -9.25
CA MET A 28 0.21 2.37 -7.88
C MET A 28 -0.61 1.06 -7.84
N GLU A 29 -1.68 0.98 -8.63
CA GLU A 29 -2.47 -0.25 -8.81
C GLU A 29 -1.60 -1.41 -9.33
N SER A 30 -0.76 -1.14 -10.33
CA SER A 30 0.16 -2.14 -10.86
C SER A 30 1.22 -2.57 -9.84
N ALA A 31 1.79 -1.64 -9.07
CA ALA A 31 2.80 -1.93 -8.07
C ALA A 31 2.22 -2.75 -6.91
N GLY A 32 1.05 -2.35 -6.40
CA GLY A 32 0.34 -3.10 -5.37
C GLY A 32 -0.08 -4.50 -5.84
N ALA A 33 -0.56 -4.65 -7.09
CA ALA A 33 -0.88 -5.95 -7.66
C ALA A 33 0.34 -6.87 -7.74
N ALA A 34 1.47 -6.36 -8.24
CA ALA A 34 2.72 -7.12 -8.28
C ALA A 34 3.19 -7.53 -6.87
N GLY A 35 3.02 -6.67 -5.87
CA GLY A 35 3.31 -6.98 -4.47
C GLY A 35 2.43 -8.10 -3.92
N PHE A 36 1.14 -8.09 -4.24
CA PHE A 36 0.22 -9.15 -3.85
C PHE A 36 0.53 -10.48 -4.56
N ASP A 37 0.84 -10.46 -5.86
CA ASP A 37 1.24 -11.65 -6.61
C ASP A 37 2.50 -12.29 -6.03
N ALA A 38 3.50 -11.47 -5.68
CA ALA A 38 4.70 -11.94 -5.00
C ALA A 38 4.38 -12.57 -3.63
N LEU A 39 3.48 -11.96 -2.86
CA LEU A 39 3.02 -12.54 -1.59
C LEU A 39 2.39 -13.92 -1.81
N ARG A 40 1.51 -14.07 -2.80
CA ARG A 40 0.86 -15.36 -3.11
C ARG A 40 1.84 -16.40 -3.64
N LEU A 41 2.85 -15.98 -4.40
CA LEU A 41 3.90 -16.87 -4.91
C LEU A 41 4.78 -17.42 -3.78
N HIS A 42 5.20 -16.57 -2.85
CA HIS A 42 6.11 -16.96 -1.77
C HIS A 42 5.39 -17.58 -0.56
N TYR A 43 4.13 -17.24 -0.34
CA TYR A 43 3.32 -17.70 0.79
C TYR A 43 1.93 -18.19 0.33
N PRO A 44 1.86 -19.25 -0.48
CA PRO A 44 0.60 -19.72 -1.07
C PRO A 44 -0.44 -20.17 -0.04
N ASP A 45 0.01 -20.69 1.10
CA ASP A 45 -0.86 -21.19 2.17
C ASP A 45 -1.28 -20.10 3.18
N ALA A 46 -0.79 -18.87 3.03
CA ALA A 46 -1.16 -17.78 3.92
C ALA A 46 -2.66 -17.46 3.82
N GLN A 47 -3.35 -17.55 4.95
CA GLN A 47 -4.77 -17.23 5.10
C GLN A 47 -5.01 -15.88 5.78
N ARG A 48 -4.00 -15.34 6.47
CA ARG A 48 -4.07 -14.05 7.16
C ARG A 48 -2.87 -13.20 6.79
N ILE A 49 -3.10 -11.91 6.59
CA ILE A 49 -2.04 -10.93 6.35
C ILE A 49 -2.22 -9.70 7.24
N LEU A 50 -1.10 -9.13 7.65
CA LEU A 50 -1.03 -7.83 8.31
C LEU A 50 -0.34 -6.86 7.35
N VAL A 51 -1.02 -5.77 7.01
CA VAL A 51 -0.50 -4.71 6.16
C VAL A 51 -0.21 -3.49 7.04
N LEU A 52 1.04 -3.07 7.07
CA LEU A 52 1.49 -1.87 7.80
C LEU A 52 1.65 -0.72 6.82
N CYS A 53 0.73 0.25 6.87
CA CYS A 53 0.75 1.40 5.99
C CYS A 53 1.25 2.64 6.74
N GLY A 54 2.23 3.34 6.15
CA GLY A 54 2.55 4.71 6.53
C GLY A 54 1.56 5.72 5.92
N GLN A 55 2.05 6.89 5.53
CA GLN A 55 1.22 7.95 4.93
C GLN A 55 1.72 8.49 3.58
N GLY A 56 2.79 7.91 3.03
CA GLY A 56 3.32 8.25 1.70
C GLY A 56 2.64 7.47 0.57
N ASN A 57 3.21 7.52 -0.63
CA ASN A 57 2.70 6.78 -1.79
C ASN A 57 2.67 5.27 -1.57
N ASN A 58 3.66 4.71 -0.87
CA ASN A 58 3.68 3.29 -0.49
C ASN A 58 2.49 2.86 0.36
N ALA A 59 1.83 3.80 1.07
CA ALA A 59 0.59 3.49 1.77
C ALA A 59 -0.52 3.15 0.76
N GLY A 60 -0.53 3.82 -0.40
CA GLY A 60 -1.40 3.54 -1.52
C GLY A 60 -1.23 2.12 -2.05
N ASP A 61 0.01 1.71 -2.33
CA ASP A 61 0.31 0.31 -2.72
C ASP A 61 -0.15 -0.69 -1.66
N GLY A 62 0.06 -0.37 -0.38
CA GLY A 62 -0.41 -1.19 0.74
C GLY A 62 -1.93 -1.33 0.77
N PHE A 63 -2.70 -0.26 0.50
CA PHE A 63 -4.16 -0.34 0.37
C PHE A 63 -4.58 -1.20 -0.82
N VAL A 64 -3.86 -1.14 -1.93
CA VAL A 64 -4.10 -2.03 -3.09
C VAL A 64 -3.85 -3.49 -2.71
N VAL A 65 -2.71 -3.81 -2.06
CA VAL A 65 -2.41 -5.17 -1.59
C VAL A 65 -3.49 -5.67 -0.63
N ALA A 66 -3.87 -4.86 0.36
CA ALA A 66 -4.91 -5.21 1.32
C ALA A 66 -6.24 -5.51 0.63
N ARG A 67 -6.63 -4.66 -0.33
CA ARG A 67 -7.85 -4.82 -1.12
C ARG A 67 -7.84 -6.12 -1.92
N LEU A 68 -6.77 -6.39 -2.67
CA LEU A 68 -6.64 -7.61 -3.48
C LEU A 68 -6.63 -8.87 -2.61
N ALA A 69 -5.94 -8.84 -1.48
CA ALA A 69 -5.92 -9.96 -0.55
C ALA A 69 -7.31 -10.25 0.03
N LYS A 70 -8.06 -9.21 0.40
CA LYS A 70 -9.45 -9.37 0.87
C LYS A 70 -10.35 -9.93 -0.23
N GLN A 71 -10.21 -9.46 -1.47
CA GLN A 71 -10.94 -10.00 -2.63
C GLN A 71 -10.61 -11.47 -2.89
N ALA A 72 -9.38 -11.89 -2.64
CA ALA A 72 -8.94 -13.28 -2.71
C ALA A 72 -9.38 -14.13 -1.49
N GLY A 73 -10.14 -13.57 -0.55
CA GLY A 73 -10.70 -14.28 0.60
C GLY A 73 -9.77 -14.38 1.82
N LEU A 74 -8.62 -13.69 1.81
CA LEU A 74 -7.71 -13.69 2.95
C LEU A 74 -8.27 -12.80 4.08
N HIS A 75 -7.94 -13.16 5.31
CA HIS A 75 -8.18 -12.30 6.47
C HIS A 75 -7.12 -11.19 6.51
N VAL A 76 -7.54 -9.96 6.26
CA VAL A 76 -6.65 -8.80 6.22
C VAL A 76 -6.83 -7.94 7.46
N GLU A 77 -5.73 -7.69 8.17
CA GLU A 77 -5.62 -6.62 9.15
C GLU A 77 -4.74 -5.51 8.56
N LEU A 78 -5.18 -4.26 8.65
CA LEU A 78 -4.43 -3.13 8.15
C LEU A 78 -4.22 -2.12 9.27
N ILE A 79 -2.96 -1.89 9.62
CA ILE A 79 -2.58 -0.87 10.59
C ILE A 79 -2.06 0.36 9.86
N LEU A 80 -2.66 1.50 10.18
CA LEU A 80 -2.22 2.80 9.69
C LEU A 80 -1.33 3.48 10.74
N LEU A 81 -0.07 3.74 10.37
CA LEU A 81 0.97 4.36 11.21
C LEU A 81 1.09 5.88 11.00
N GLY A 82 0.33 6.44 10.05
CA GLY A 82 0.42 7.86 9.68
C GLY A 82 -0.92 8.57 9.62
N ASP A 83 -0.89 9.86 9.33
CA ASP A 83 -2.09 10.69 9.27
C ASP A 83 -2.78 10.61 7.89
N PRO A 84 -4.04 10.11 7.80
CA PRO A 84 -4.82 10.11 6.56
C PRO A 84 -4.96 11.48 5.90
N ALA A 85 -4.92 12.58 6.66
CA ALA A 85 -5.04 13.93 6.11
C ALA A 85 -3.87 14.26 5.16
N ARG A 86 -2.72 13.60 5.34
CA ARG A 86 -1.49 13.82 4.57
C ARG A 86 -1.38 12.94 3.32
N PHE A 87 -2.39 12.11 3.03
CA PHE A 87 -2.40 11.29 1.82
C PHE A 87 -2.42 12.17 0.55
N SER A 88 -1.65 11.74 -0.46
CA SER A 88 -1.76 12.25 -1.83
C SER A 88 -3.15 11.92 -2.41
N PRO A 89 -3.57 12.57 -3.50
CA PRO A 89 -4.82 12.24 -4.18
C PRO A 89 -4.91 10.74 -4.54
N ASP A 90 -3.83 10.15 -5.04
CA ASP A 90 -3.78 8.73 -5.42
C ASP A 90 -3.88 7.81 -4.19
N THR A 91 -3.17 8.13 -3.10
CA THR A 91 -3.29 7.36 -1.84
C THR A 91 -4.69 7.48 -1.24
N LYS A 92 -5.36 8.64 -1.37
CA LYS A 92 -6.75 8.83 -0.93
C LYS A 92 -7.72 7.96 -1.72
N GLU A 93 -7.53 7.87 -3.04
CA GLU A 93 -8.33 7.00 -3.90
C GLU A 93 -8.14 5.52 -3.49
N ALA A 94 -6.89 5.07 -3.33
CA ALA A 94 -6.61 3.69 -2.91
C ALA A 94 -7.22 3.38 -1.52
N TYR A 95 -7.11 4.32 -0.58
CA TYR A 95 -7.73 4.24 0.74
C TYR A 95 -9.26 4.15 0.65
N HIS A 96 -9.90 5.00 -0.16
CA HIS A 96 -11.34 4.97 -0.37
C HIS A 96 -11.81 3.65 -1.01
N ARG A 97 -11.05 3.09 -1.97
CA ARG A 97 -11.35 1.77 -2.54
C ARG A 97 -11.21 0.63 -1.54
N TRP A 98 -10.25 0.71 -0.64
CA TRP A 98 -10.15 -0.24 0.48
C TRP A 98 -11.41 -0.18 1.37
N GLN A 99 -11.84 1.03 1.74
CA GLN A 99 -13.02 1.23 2.59
C GLN A 99 -14.33 0.76 1.93
N THR A 100 -14.54 1.11 0.66
CA THR A 100 -15.76 0.71 -0.08
C THR A 100 -15.90 -0.80 -0.27
N GLN A 101 -14.80 -1.55 -0.16
CA GLN A 101 -14.83 -3.02 -0.15
C GLN A 101 -14.96 -3.62 1.26
N GLY A 102 -15.37 -2.83 2.25
CA GLY A 102 -15.54 -3.26 3.64
C GLY A 102 -14.20 -3.48 4.35
N GLY A 103 -13.15 -2.83 3.88
CA GLY A 103 -11.87 -2.74 4.56
C GLY A 103 -11.89 -1.72 5.69
N ASN A 104 -11.26 -2.06 6.82
CA ASN A 104 -11.08 -1.16 7.95
C ASN A 104 -9.59 -0.89 8.16
N VAL A 105 -9.28 0.20 8.86
CA VAL A 105 -7.92 0.47 9.33
C VAL A 105 -7.93 0.58 10.84
N SER A 106 -6.90 0.03 11.46
CA SER A 106 -6.69 0.11 12.90
C SER A 106 -5.48 1.00 13.19
N PRO A 107 -5.48 1.75 14.30
CA PRO A 107 -4.26 2.37 14.79
C PRO A 107 -3.29 1.29 15.28
N TRP A 108 -2.01 1.63 15.39
CA TRP A 108 -1.05 0.72 15.99
C TRP A 108 -1.38 0.47 17.47
N PRO A 109 -1.46 -0.80 17.92
CA PRO A 109 -2.08 -1.16 19.19
C PRO A 109 -1.27 -0.78 20.44
N HIS A 110 0.00 -0.37 20.31
CA HIS A 110 0.86 0.00 21.44
C HIS A 110 1.52 1.36 21.19
N ALA A 111 1.49 2.30 22.13
CA ALA A 111 2.30 3.51 22.01
C ALA A 111 3.78 3.11 21.86
N ILE A 112 4.43 3.48 20.75
CA ILE A 112 5.88 3.31 20.59
C ILE A 112 6.51 4.36 21.49
N ASN A 113 6.88 3.95 22.71
CA ASN A 113 7.77 4.76 23.55
C ASN A 113 9.11 4.85 22.81
N ALA A 114 9.68 6.06 22.74
CA ALA A 114 10.81 6.43 21.91
C ALA A 114 12.17 5.80 22.31
N ILE A 115 12.21 4.53 22.72
CA ILE A 115 13.42 3.86 23.27
C ILE A 115 13.88 2.64 22.47
N ASP A 116 13.16 2.20 21.44
CA ASP A 116 13.61 1.07 20.61
C ASP A 116 14.13 1.54 19.24
N VAL A 117 15.25 2.29 19.24
CA VAL A 117 16.10 2.56 18.06
C VAL A 117 17.40 1.79 18.18
#